data_AF-A0A969CZM7-F1
#
_entry.id   AF-A0A969CZM7-F1
#
_cell.length_a   1.000
_cell.length_b   1.000
_cell.length_c   1.000
_cell.angle_alpha   90.00
_cell.angle_beta   90.00
_cell.angle_gamma   90.00
#
_symmetry.space_group_name_H-M   'P 1'
#
loop_
_entity.id
_entity.type
_entity.pdbx_description
1 polymer ?
#
loop_
_entity_poly.entity_id
_entity_poly.type
_entity_poly.pdbx_seq_one_letter_code
_entity_poly.pdbx_strand_id
1 'polypeptide(L)' 'MASAHVDRDYVGKAREAGANWILVKPLTFRRLYEGLVNVIMDERGFVEGEVYVGPDRRVLVGMAGYDGVERRKDAQP' A
#
# COMPACT_ATOMS: atom_id res chain seq x y z
N MET A 1 -7.99 -4.46 -2.24
CA MET A 1 -8.07 -5.94 -2.36
C MET A 1 -8.82 -6.50 -1.16
N ALA A 2 -9.71 -7.49 -1.34
CA ALA A 2 -10.43 -8.12 -0.22
C ALA A 2 -10.35 -9.66 -0.30
N SER A 3 -9.85 -10.32 0.74
CA SER A 3 -9.67 -11.79 0.81
C SER A 3 -10.15 -12.34 2.16
N ALA A 4 -10.57 -13.61 2.19
CA ALA A 4 -10.91 -14.31 3.43
C ALA A 4 -9.68 -14.91 4.12
N HIS A 5 -8.71 -15.38 3.33
CA HIS A 5 -7.46 -15.93 3.83
C HIS A 5 -6.35 -14.93 3.57
N VAL A 6 -5.79 -14.38 4.66
CA VAL A 6 -4.75 -13.36 4.62
C VAL A 6 -3.71 -13.71 5.68
N ASP A 7 -2.51 -14.05 5.25
CA ASP A 7 -1.33 -14.21 6.08
C ASP A 7 -0.30 -13.11 5.77
N ARG A 8 0.84 -13.12 6.48
CA ARG A 8 1.86 -12.08 6.34
C ARG A 8 2.47 -12.06 4.93
N ASP A 9 2.70 -13.23 4.35
CA ASP A 9 3.32 -13.36 3.03
C ASP A 9 2.36 -12.90 1.93
N TYR A 10 1.07 -13.18 2.06
CA TYR A 10 0.02 -12.66 1.19
C TYR A 10 -0.04 -11.13 1.25
N VAL A 11 0.01 -10.56 2.45
CA VAL A 11 0.08 -9.09 2.62
C VAL A 11 1.32 -8.53 1.95
N GLY A 12 2.48 -9.16 2.12
CA GLY A 12 3.72 -8.76 1.46
C GLY A 12 3.58 -8.73 -0.06
N LYS A 13 3.17 -9.85 -0.66
CA LYS A 13 2.99 -9.99 -2.11
C LYS A 13 1.95 -9.03 -2.68
N ALA A 14 0.81 -8.88 -2.01
CA ALA A 14 -0.23 -7.95 -2.45
C ALA A 14 0.24 -6.50 -2.42
N ARG A 15 1.03 -6.12 -1.41
CA ARG A 15 1.66 -4.78 -1.33
C ARG A 15 2.69 -4.59 -2.43
N GLU A 16 3.55 -5.58 -2.68
CA GLU A 16 4.54 -5.52 -3.76
C GLU A 16 3.89 -5.42 -5.15
N ALA A 17 2.76 -6.10 -5.35
CA ALA A 17 1.93 -6.01 -6.55
C ALA A 17 1.17 -4.66 -6.69
N GLY A 18 1.28 -3.77 -5.71
CA GLY A 18 0.69 -2.42 -5.78
C GLY A 18 -0.72 -2.30 -5.21
N ALA A 19 -1.16 -3.20 -4.33
CA ALA A 19 -2.43 -3.02 -3.64
C ALA A 19 -2.38 -1.79 -2.70
N ASN A 20 -3.23 -0.80 -2.94
CA ASN A 20 -3.36 0.38 -2.07
C ASN A 20 -3.81 0.01 -0.65
N TRP A 21 -4.72 -0.97 -0.54
CA TRP A 21 -5.28 -1.41 0.73
C TRP A 21 -5.75 -2.87 0.68
N ILE A 22 -5.61 -3.57 1.80
CA ILE A 22 -5.97 -4.98 1.96
C ILE A 22 -7.04 -5.10 3.06
N LEU A 23 -8.12 -5.79 2.72
CA LEU A 23 -9.27 -6.06 3.58
C LEU A 23 -9.40 -7.56 3.84
N VAL A 24 -9.64 -7.93 5.10
CA VAL A 24 -9.90 -9.32 5.50
C VAL A 24 -11.39 -9.51 5.75
N LYS A 25 -11.97 -10.61 5.26
CA LYS A 25 -13.36 -10.98 5.56
C LYS A 25 -13.44 -11.71 6.91
N PRO A 26 -14.53 -11.54 7.70
CA PRO A 26 -15.69 -10.69 7.43
C PRO A 26 -15.38 -9.22 7.75
N LEU A 27 -15.65 -8.34 6.79
CA LEU A 27 -15.53 -6.89 6.98
C LEU A 27 -16.90 -6.26 7.16
N THR A 28 -16.94 -5.14 7.87
CA THR A 28 -18.14 -4.30 7.97
C THR A 28 -18.15 -3.26 6.85
N PHE A 29 -19.34 -2.75 6.52
CA PHE A 29 -19.46 -1.65 5.56
C PHE A 29 -18.66 -0.41 6.00
N ARG A 30 -18.64 -0.14 7.31
CA ARG A 30 -17.84 0.95 7.89
C ARG A 30 -16.36 0.82 7.54
N ARG A 31 -15.78 -0.37 7.70
CA ARG A 31 -14.37 -0.59 7.36
C ARG A 31 -14.15 -0.35 5.87
N LEU A 32 -14.99 -0.94 5.01
CA LEU A 32 -14.89 -0.73 3.56
C LEU A 32 -14.92 0.77 3.20
N TYR A 33 -15.87 1.51 3.77
CA TYR A 33 -16.03 2.94 3.53
C TYR A 33 -14.80 3.74 3.98
N GLU A 34 -14.28 3.48 5.19
CA GLU A 34 -13.08 4.15 5.71
C GLU A 34 -11.89 3.97 4.76
N GLY A 35 -11.67 2.76 4.23
CA GLY A 35 -10.58 2.56 3.29
C GLY A 35 -10.82 3.13 1.89
N LEU A 36 -12.07 3.22 1.43
CA LEU A 36 -12.38 3.94 0.19
C LEU A 36 -12.06 5.43 0.34
N VAL A 37 -12.49 6.04 1.46
CA VAL A 37 -12.16 7.44 1.78
C VAL A 37 -10.65 7.62 1.85
N ASN A 38 -9.93 6.73 2.53
CA ASN A 38 -8.47 6.81 2.62
C ASN A 38 -7.79 6.75 1.25
N VAL A 39 -8.28 5.93 0.32
CA VAL A 39 -7.71 5.83 -1.04
C VAL A 39 -8.02 7.07 -1.88
N ILE A 40 -9.20 7.68 -1.70
CA ILE A 40 -9.58 8.92 -2.40
C ILE A 40 -8.80 10.12 -1.89
N MET A 41 -8.63 10.20 -0.56
CA MET A 41 -7.89 11.28 0.11
C MET A 41 -6.38 11.06 0.10
N ASP A 42 -5.91 10.03 -0.61
CA ASP A 42 -4.52 9.66 -0.66
C ASP A 42 -3.74 10.64 -1.54
N GLU A 43 -2.93 11.49 -0.92
CA GLU A 43 -2.09 12.48 -1.64
C GLU A 43 -0.80 11.86 -2.22
N ARG A 44 -0.61 10.54 -2.13
CA ARG A 44 0.57 9.87 -2.70
C ARG A 44 0.66 10.16 -4.20
N GLY A 45 1.86 10.55 -4.64
CA GLY A 45 2.12 10.85 -6.04
C GLY A 45 1.86 9.66 -6.96
N PHE A 46 1.39 9.92 -8.18
CA PHE A 46 1.25 8.91 -9.22
C PHE A 46 2.59 8.72 -9.94
N VAL A 47 3.08 7.48 -10.00
CA VAL A 47 4.38 7.13 -10.55
C VAL A 47 4.19 6.32 -11.82
N GLU A 48 4.83 6.75 -12.90
CA GLU A 48 4.93 6.02 -14.15
C GLU A 48 6.38 5.57 -14.35
N GLY A 49 6.58 4.27 -14.50
CA GLY A 49 7.86 3.67 -14.84
C GLY A 49 7.66 2.39 -15.65
N GLU A 50 8.74 1.86 -16.22
CA GLU A 50 8.67 0.73 -17.17
C GLU A 50 7.97 -0.51 -16.62
N VAL A 51 8.05 -0.74 -15.29
CA VAL A 51 7.54 -1.96 -14.63
C VAL A 51 6.33 -1.67 -13.74
N TYR A 52 5.92 -0.40 -13.58
CA TYR A 52 4.78 -0.04 -12.73
C TYR A 52 4.20 1.32 -13.10
N VAL A 53 2.88 1.37 -13.17
CA VAL A 53 2.09 2.58 -13.38
C VAL A 53 1.02 2.62 -12.29
N GLY A 54 1.08 3.61 -11.41
CA GLY A 54 0.12 3.74 -10.30
C GLY A 54 0.60 4.64 -9.16
N PRO A 55 -0.21 4.80 -8.11
CA PRO A 55 0.16 5.56 -6.91
C PRO A 55 1.43 5.03 -6.26
N ASP A 56 2.21 5.90 -5.62
CA ASP A 56 3.46 5.49 -4.98
C ASP A 56 3.19 4.40 -3.91
N ARG A 57 3.74 3.21 -4.15
CA ARG A 57 3.58 2.03 -3.29
C ARG A 57 4.65 1.94 -2.19
N ARG A 58 5.55 2.92 -2.10
CA ARG A 58 6.65 2.93 -1.14
C ARG A 58 6.16 3.38 0.24
N VAL A 59 6.76 2.80 1.28
CA VAL A 59 6.59 3.25 2.66
C VAL A 59 7.82 4.08 2.99
N LEU A 60 7.61 5.31 3.45
CA LEU A 60 8.71 6.15 3.90
C LEU A 60 9.37 5.48 5.12
N VAL A 61 10.68 5.29 5.06
CA VAL A 61 11.47 4.75 6.17
C VAL A 61 11.29 5.64 7.39
N GLY A 62 11.03 5.05 8.56
CA GLY A 62 10.76 5.78 9.80
C GLY A 62 9.28 6.18 10.02
N MET A 63 8.42 6.05 9.00
CA MET A 63 6.97 6.23 9.17
C MET A 63 6.32 4.90 9.59
N ALA A 64 5.47 4.93 10.63
CA ALA A 64 4.76 3.76 11.17
C ALA A 64 5.67 2.58 11.64
N GLY A 65 6.90 2.86 12.08
CA GLY A 65 7.82 1.83 12.59
C GLY A 65 8.35 0.87 11.52
N TYR A 66 8.37 1.30 10.26
CA TYR A 66 9.00 0.53 9.18
C TYR A 66 10.51 0.79 9.18
N ASP A 67 11.26 -0.16 9.72
CA ASP A 67 12.74 -0.12 9.84
C ASP A 67 13.45 -0.65 8.57
N GLY A 68 12.70 -0.80 7.47
CA GLY A 68 13.25 -1.33 6.23
C GLY A 68 14.27 -0.39 5.61
N VAL A 69 15.16 -0.97 4.78
CA VAL A 69 16.19 -0.20 4.07
C VAL A 69 15.54 0.74 3.06
N GLU A 70 16.06 1.97 2.94
CA GLU A 70 15.66 2.91 1.90
C GLU A 70 15.84 2.26 0.53
N ARG A 71 14.79 2.32 -0.30
CA ARG A 71 14.76 1.63 -1.60
C ARG A 71 15.19 2.53 -2.75
N ARG A 72 15.35 3.85 -2.54
CA ARG A 72 15.98 4.75 -3.50
C ARG A 72 17.50 4.57 -3.48
N LYS A 73 18.10 4.34 -4.65
CA LYS A 73 19.54 4.58 -4.84
C LYS A 73 19.86 6.07 -4.86
N ASP A 74 18.92 6.88 -5.37
CA ASP A 74 19.02 8.34 -5.44
C ASP A 74 17.89 8.97 -4.62
N ALA A 75 18.12 9.14 -3.33
CA ALA A 75 17.27 10.00 -2.51
C ALA A 75 17.60 11.45 -2.88
N GLN A 76 16.94 11.97 -3.91
CA GLN A 76 16.99 13.40 -4.18
C GLN A 76 16.23 14.13 -3.04
N PRO A 77 16.82 15.20 -2.48
CA PRO A 77 16.34 15.84 -1.26
C PRO A 77 14.92 16.40 -1.38
#